data_AF-A0A2W7QG42-F1
#
_entry.id   AF-A0A2W7QG42-F1
#
_cell.length_a   1.000
_cell.length_b   1.000
_cell.length_c   1.000
_cell.angle_alpha   90.00
_cell.angle_beta   90.00
_cell.angle_gamma   90.00
#
_symmetry.space_group_name_H-M   'P 1'
#
loop_
_entity.id
_entity.type
_entity.pdbx_description
1 polymer ?
#
loop_
_entity_poly.entity_id
_entity_poly.type
_entity_poly.pdbx_seq_one_letter_code
_entity_poly.pdbx_strand_id
1 'polypeptide(L)'
;MSVARLDAMIESAAQSICDPAQMLDALPAQLAAQWPEAPALELAVALASAADAVQAVFGEGGESGQRAQRVWRQAAMVGADVHYLTLSGAAAQNAGDLLALWRREDGMEGSS
;
A
#
# COMPACT_ATOMS: atom_id res chain seq x y z
N MET A 1 -10.41 -8.99 -10.28
CA MET A 1 -10.00 -9.10 -8.86
C MET A 1 -9.89 -10.58 -8.53
N SER A 2 -8.74 -11.02 -8.02
CA SER A 2 -8.54 -12.41 -7.60
C SER A 2 -8.53 -12.44 -6.08
N VAL A 3 -9.48 -13.15 -5.48
CA VAL A 3 -9.60 -13.25 -4.00
C VAL A 3 -8.31 -13.77 -3.39
N ALA A 4 -7.74 -14.83 -3.98
CA ALA A 4 -6.48 -15.41 -3.49
C ALA A 4 -5.29 -14.44 -3.56
N ARG A 5 -5.25 -13.52 -4.54
CA ARG A 5 -4.20 -12.51 -4.62
C ARG A 5 -4.39 -11.44 -3.56
N LEU A 6 -5.63 -10.96 -3.40
CA LEU A 6 -5.95 -9.99 -2.37
C LEU A 6 -5.63 -10.53 -0.97
N ASP A 7 -6.00 -11.78 -0.68
CA ASP A 7 -5.67 -12.43 0.58
C ASP A 7 -4.15 -12.50 0.81
N ALA A 8 -3.37 -12.85 -0.20
CA ALA A 8 -1.91 -12.88 -0.12
C ALA A 8 -1.30 -11.48 0.12
N MET A 9 -1.87 -10.43 -0.48
CA MET A 9 -1.45 -9.05 -0.21
C MET A 9 -1.75 -8.63 1.22
N ILE A 10 -2.95 -8.98 1.72
CA ILE A 10 -3.37 -8.68 3.09
C ILE A 10 -2.43 -9.38 4.07
N GLU A 11 -2.14 -10.66 3.87
CA GLU A 11 -1.22 -11.42 4.71
C GLU A 11 0.19 -10.82 4.70
N SER A 12 0.72 -10.46 3.53
CA SER A 12 2.04 -9.83 3.40
C SER A 12 2.11 -8.47 4.10
N ALA A 13 1.06 -7.64 3.98
CA ALA A 13 0.96 -6.37 4.66
C ALA A 13 0.84 -6.55 6.19
N ALA A 14 0.01 -7.49 6.66
CA ALA A 14 -0.15 -7.80 8.07
C ALA A 14 1.16 -8.30 8.69
N GLN A 15 1.89 -9.17 8.00
CA GLN A 15 3.21 -9.63 8.43
C GLN A 15 4.19 -8.45 8.58
N SER A 16 4.19 -7.52 7.63
CA SER A 16 5.02 -6.31 7.70
C SER A 16 4.64 -5.41 8.86
N ILE A 17 3.34 -5.28 9.17
CA ILE A 17 2.87 -4.51 10.32
C ILE A 17 3.31 -5.16 11.63
N CYS A 18 3.20 -6.48 11.75
CA CYS A 18 3.51 -7.21 12.98
C CYS A 18 5.02 -7.37 13.24
N ASP A 19 5.86 -7.33 12.21
CA ASP A 19 7.32 -7.45 12.34
C ASP A 19 7.98 -6.07 12.53
N PRO A 20 8.48 -5.73 13.73
CA PRO A 20 9.10 -4.42 13.99
C PRO A 20 10.39 -4.20 13.18
N ALA A 21 11.05 -5.26 12.71
CA ALA A 21 12.25 -5.14 11.87
C ALA A 21 11.91 -4.68 10.44
N GLN A 22 10.66 -4.82 10.00
CA GLN A 22 10.23 -4.36 8.69
C GLN A 22 10.00 -2.85 8.67
N MET A 23 10.59 -2.19 7.68
CA MET A 23 10.32 -0.78 7.40
C MET A 23 9.03 -0.63 6.59
N LEU A 24 8.11 0.20 7.09
CA LEU A 24 6.80 0.36 6.46
C LEU A 24 6.77 1.42 5.35
N ASP A 25 7.75 2.32 5.28
CA ASP A 25 7.74 3.44 4.32
C ASP A 25 7.59 2.98 2.87
N ALA A 26 8.32 1.93 2.50
CA ALA A 26 8.29 1.37 1.15
C ALA A 26 7.22 0.29 0.95
N LEU A 27 6.38 -0.01 1.95
CA LEU A 27 5.42 -1.13 1.88
C LEU A 27 4.50 -1.04 0.66
N PRO A 28 3.84 0.10 0.33
CA PRO A 28 3.02 0.19 -0.87
C PRO A 28 3.80 -0.10 -2.16
N ALA A 29 5.03 0.43 -2.28
CA ALA A 29 5.89 0.19 -3.43
C ALA A 29 6.37 -1.26 -3.52
N GLN A 30 6.62 -1.92 -2.40
CA GLN A 30 6.97 -3.35 -2.35
C GLN A 30 5.81 -4.23 -2.83
N LEU A 31 4.60 -4.01 -2.31
CA LEU A 31 3.41 -4.75 -2.76
C LEU A 31 3.16 -4.49 -4.25
N ALA A 32 3.31 -3.23 -4.71
CA ALA A 32 3.14 -2.89 -6.11
C ALA A 32 4.17 -3.58 -7.02
N ALA A 33 5.43 -3.70 -6.57
CA ALA A 33 6.47 -4.42 -7.29
C ALA A 33 6.25 -5.94 -7.30
N GLN A 34 5.65 -6.49 -6.26
CA GLN A 34 5.35 -7.92 -6.14
C GLN A 34 4.14 -8.33 -7.00
N TRP A 35 3.14 -7.46 -7.14
CA TRP A 35 1.94 -7.71 -7.95
C TRP A 35 1.65 -6.54 -8.91
N PRO A 36 2.52 -6.28 -9.90
CA PRO A 36 2.38 -5.14 -10.79
C PRO A 36 1.08 -5.18 -11.63
N GLU A 37 0.60 -6.39 -11.94
CA GLU A 37 -0.64 -6.61 -12.72
C GLU A 37 -1.93 -6.50 -11.88
N ALA A 38 -1.83 -6.21 -10.58
CA ALA A 38 -3.02 -6.05 -9.75
C ALA A 38 -3.70 -4.71 -10.00
N PRO A 39 -5.05 -4.64 -10.02
CA PRO A 39 -5.78 -3.38 -10.00
C PRO A 39 -5.22 -2.44 -8.95
N ALA A 40 -4.98 -1.19 -9.32
CA ALA A 40 -4.30 -0.23 -8.46
C ALA A 40 -5.02 -0.06 -7.09
N LEU A 41 -6.35 -0.08 -7.11
CA LEU A 41 -7.18 0.00 -5.89
C LEU A 41 -7.09 -1.26 -5.01
N GLU A 42 -6.69 -2.41 -5.54
CA GLU A 42 -6.52 -3.66 -4.78
C GLU A 42 -5.42 -3.49 -3.71
N LEU A 43 -4.38 -2.68 -4.00
CA LEU A 43 -3.35 -2.33 -3.02
C LEU A 43 -3.91 -1.54 -1.83
N ALA A 44 -4.74 -0.52 -2.10
CA ALA A 44 -5.36 0.29 -1.04
C ALA A 44 -6.26 -0.58 -0.15
N VAL A 45 -7.05 -1.47 -0.76
CA VAL A 45 -7.91 -2.42 -0.03
C VAL A 45 -7.08 -3.38 0.82
N ALA A 46 -5.99 -3.93 0.28
CA ALA A 46 -5.13 -4.85 1.02
C ALA A 46 -4.50 -4.19 2.25
N LEU A 47 -3.93 -2.99 2.08
CA LEU A 47 -3.30 -2.22 3.15
C LEU A 47 -4.31 -1.86 4.25
N ALA A 48 -5.49 -1.35 3.87
CA ALA A 48 -6.53 -0.99 4.82
C ALA A 48 -7.05 -2.22 5.59
N SER A 49 -7.27 -3.35 4.90
CA SER A 49 -7.75 -4.58 5.52
C SER A 49 -6.72 -5.18 6.48
N ALA A 50 -5.43 -5.15 6.12
CA ALA A 50 -4.36 -5.60 7.00
C ALA A 50 -4.21 -4.72 8.25
N ALA A 51 -4.29 -3.39 8.09
CA ALA A 51 -4.25 -2.46 9.21
C ALA A 51 -5.42 -2.67 10.17
N ASP A 52 -6.64 -2.81 9.64
CA ASP A 52 -7.85 -3.05 10.44
C ASP A 52 -7.77 -4.39 11.18
N ALA A 53 -7.31 -5.46 10.50
CA ALA A 53 -7.13 -6.77 11.11
C ALA A 53 -6.11 -6.74 12.26
N VAL A 54 -4.98 -6.04 12.10
CA VAL A 54 -3.99 -5.90 13.19
C VAL A 54 -4.57 -5.09 14.34
N GLN A 55 -5.27 -3.98 14.08
CA GLN A 55 -5.90 -3.18 15.13
C GLN A 55 -6.98 -3.96 15.88
N ALA A 56 -7.74 -4.81 15.20
CA ALA A 56 -8.73 -5.67 15.83
C ALA A 56 -8.10 -6.68 16.81
N VAL A 57 -6.89 -7.18 16.50
CA VAL A 57 -6.19 -8.18 17.33
C VAL A 57 -5.40 -7.55 18.46
N PHE A 58 -4.65 -6.47 18.18
CA PHE A 58 -3.69 -5.87 19.12
C PHE A 58 -4.18 -4.57 19.76
N GLY A 59 -5.29 -4.01 19.27
CA GLY A 59 -5.78 -2.69 19.62
C GLY A 59 -5.03 -1.57 18.90
N GLU A 60 -5.46 -0.34 19.16
CA GLU A 60 -4.83 0.87 18.60
C GLU A 60 -3.55 1.28 19.35
N GLY A 61 -3.35 0.76 20.57
CA GLY A 61 -2.20 1.05 21.42
C GLY A 61 -0.97 0.20 21.11
N GLY A 62 0.17 0.60 21.67
CA GLY A 62 1.43 -0.13 21.50
C GLY A 62 2.03 -0.01 20.10
N GLU A 63 3.12 -0.74 19.87
CA GLU A 63 3.90 -0.65 18.63
C GLU A 63 3.10 -1.14 17.41
N SER A 64 2.47 -2.31 17.49
CA SER A 64 1.67 -2.87 16.39
C SER A 64 0.48 -1.99 16.00
N GLY A 65 -0.21 -1.38 16.98
CA GLY A 65 -1.32 -0.45 16.73
C GLY A 65 -0.88 0.83 16.01
N GLN A 66 0.25 1.42 16.42
CA GLN A 66 0.85 2.59 15.75
C GLN A 66 1.31 2.26 14.32
N ARG A 67 1.92 1.09 14.14
CA ARG A 67 2.34 0.56 12.84
C ARG A 67 1.14 0.33 11.92
N ALA A 68 0.06 -0.25 12.42
CA ALA A 68 -1.19 -0.42 11.67
C ALA A 68 -1.80 0.94 11.26
N GLN A 69 -1.82 1.92 12.16
CA GLN A 69 -2.31 3.26 11.83
C GLN A 69 -1.47 3.94 10.71
N ARG A 70 -0.16 3.69 10.69
CA ARG A 70 0.71 4.15 9.60
C ARG A 70 0.32 3.52 8.28
N VAL A 71 0.11 2.20 8.25
CA VAL A 71 -0.32 1.49 7.03
C VAL A 71 -1.71 1.94 6.57
N TRP A 72 -2.61 2.24 7.50
CA TRP A 72 -3.91 2.81 7.16
C TRP A 72 -3.78 4.16 6.44
N ARG A 73 -2.89 5.05 6.92
CA ARG A 73 -2.60 6.32 6.21
C ARG A 73 -2.02 6.09 4.82
N GLN A 74 -1.13 5.10 4.67
CA GLN A 74 -0.59 4.73 3.36
C GLN A 74 -1.67 4.21 2.42
N ALA A 75 -2.64 3.42 2.91
CA ALA A 75 -3.78 2.98 2.11
C ALA A 75 -4.58 4.17 1.54
N ALA A 76 -4.81 5.20 2.36
CA ALA A 76 -5.49 6.42 1.93
C ALA A 76 -4.68 7.19 0.87
N MET A 77 -3.36 7.28 1.04
CA MET A 77 -2.46 7.90 0.04
C MET A 77 -2.50 7.15 -1.29
N VAL A 78 -2.41 5.82 -1.27
CA VAL A 78 -2.56 5.01 -2.50
C VAL A 78 -3.90 5.28 -3.18
N GLY A 79 -4.99 5.38 -2.42
CA GLY A 79 -6.30 5.74 -2.96
C GLY A 79 -6.31 7.13 -3.62
N ALA A 80 -5.64 8.11 -3.03
CA ALA A 80 -5.48 9.44 -3.59
C ALA A 80 -4.66 9.42 -4.89
N ASP A 81 -3.58 8.65 -4.96
CA ASP A 81 -2.73 8.51 -6.14
C ASP A 81 -3.47 7.85 -7.31
N VAL A 82 -4.26 6.82 -7.01
CA VAL A 82 -5.17 6.20 -8.01
C VAL A 82 -6.16 7.22 -8.55
N HIS A 83 -6.73 8.04 -7.67
CA HIS A 83 -7.66 9.09 -8.09
C HIS A 83 -6.96 10.16 -8.95
N TYR A 84 -5.76 10.60 -8.55
CA TYR A 84 -4.95 11.57 -9.27
C TYR A 84 -4.62 11.07 -10.69
N LEU A 85 -4.15 9.83 -10.82
CA LEU A 85 -3.88 9.24 -12.12
C LEU A 85 -5.14 9.18 -12.99
N THR A 86 -6.27 8.79 -12.42
CA THR A 86 -7.56 8.77 -13.13
C THR A 86 -7.93 10.15 -13.68
N LEU A 87 -7.70 11.23 -12.90
CA LEU A 87 -7.95 12.60 -13.34
C LEU A 87 -6.95 13.07 -14.42
N SER A 88 -5.71 12.58 -14.38
CA SER A 88 -4.67 12.93 -15.37
C SER A 88 -4.91 12.35 -16.77
N GLY A 89 -5.94 11.52 -16.94
CA GLY A 89 -6.21 10.79 -18.18
C GLY A 89 -5.30 9.57 -18.39
N ALA A 90 -4.37 9.31 -17.47
CA ALA A 90 -3.68 8.03 -17.37
C ALA A 90 -4.66 7.01 -16.79
N ALA A 91 -4.88 5.90 -17.49
CA ALA A 91 -5.65 4.81 -16.91
C ALA A 91 -4.79 4.18 -15.80
N ALA A 92 -5.05 4.52 -14.54
CA ALA A 92 -4.48 3.79 -13.39
C ALA A 92 -5.08 2.39 -13.33
N GLN A 93 -4.66 1.53 -14.25
CA GLN A 93 -5.25 0.21 -14.39
C GLN A 93 -4.67 -0.73 -13.36
N ASN A 94 -3.37 -0.57 -13.04
CA ASN A 94 -2.67 -1.51 -12.19
C ASN A 94 -1.63 -0.88 -11.25
N ALA A 95 -1.13 -1.72 -10.35
CA ALA A 95 -0.12 -1.40 -9.37
C ALA A 95 1.23 -1.00 -10.00
N GLY A 96 1.56 -1.55 -11.17
CA GLY A 96 2.74 -1.16 -11.94
C GLY A 96 2.69 0.31 -12.39
N ASP A 97 1.51 0.81 -12.76
CA ASP A 97 1.31 2.22 -13.11
C ASP A 97 1.58 3.15 -11.92
N LEU A 98 1.10 2.78 -10.73
CA LEU A 98 1.40 3.50 -9.48
C LEU A 98 2.89 3.46 -9.16
N LEU A 99 3.53 2.29 -9.29
CA LEU A 99 4.97 2.16 -9.03
C LEU A 99 5.80 3.01 -10.01
N ALA A 100 5.36 3.15 -11.26
CA ALA A 100 6.01 4.01 -12.24
C ALA A 100 5.82 5.49 -11.91
N LEU A 101 4.66 5.89 -11.37
CA LEU A 101 4.41 7.25 -10.86
C LEU A 101 5.37 7.58 -9.72
N TRP A 102 5.39 6.78 -8.66
CA TRP A 102 6.21 7.04 -7.46
C TRP A 102 7.69 7.13 -7.81
N ARG A 103 8.20 6.24 -8.68
CA ARG A 103 9.60 6.30 -9.15
C ARG A 103 9.95 7.58 -9.90
N ARG A 104 8.99 8.16 -10.63
CA ARG A 104 9.20 9.44 -11.33
C ARG A 104 9.27 10.59 -10.33
N GLU A 105 8.42 10.57 -9.31
CA GLU A 105 8.38 11.58 -8.25
C GLU A 105 9.66 11.55 -7.40
N ASP A 106 10.08 10.36 -6.96
CA ASP A 106 11.36 10.15 -6.23
C ASP A 106 12.57 10.65 -7.05
N GLY A 107 12.55 10.43 -8.37
CA GLY A 107 13.60 10.91 -9.27
C GLY A 107 13.61 12.42 -9.49
N MET A 108 12.47 13.10 -9.31
CA MET A 108 12.37 14.57 -9.37
C MET A 108 12.90 15.25 -8.11
N GLU A 109 12.77 14.61 -6.94
CA GLU A 109 13.32 15.15 -5.68
C GLU A 109 14.86 15.17 -5.65
N GLY A 110 15.52 14.34 -6.46
CA GLY A 110 17.00 14.27 -6.56
C GLY A 110 17.65 15.24 -7.56
N SER A 111 16.87 16.11 -8.23
CA SER A 111 17.36 17.04 -9.28
C SER A 111 17.32 18.53 -8.89
N SER A 112 17.29 18.87 -7.60
CA SER A 112 17.34 20.26 -7.10
C SER A 112 18.73 20.68 -6.63
#